data_AF-A0A9P6A683-F1
#
_entry.id   AF-A0A9P6A683-F1
#
_cell.length_a   1.000
_cell.length_b   1.000
_cell.length_c   1.000
_cell.angle_alpha   90.00
_cell.angle_beta   90.00
_cell.angle_gamma   90.00
#
_symmetry.space_group_name_H-M   'P 1'
#
loop_
_entity.id
_entity.type
_entity.pdbx_description
1 polymer ?
#
loop_
_entity_poly.entity_id
_entity_poly.type
_entity_poly.pdbx_seq_one_letter_code
_entity_poly.pdbx_strand_id
1 'polypeptide(L)' 'EKKPPLACLFCRGRKIACGPPMPGSKDRTCNQCQRRSLKCEYPLESRRGMRKK' A
#
# COMPACT_ATOMS: atom_id res chain seq x y z
N GLU A 1 -14.76 12.47 -4.85
CA GLU A 1 -13.45 12.63 -4.18
C GLU A 1 -12.55 11.43 -4.48
N LYS A 2 -11.49 11.59 -5.27
CA LYS A 2 -10.55 10.50 -5.58
C LYS A 2 -9.71 10.22 -4.33
N LYS A 3 -10.10 9.21 -3.54
CA LYS A 3 -9.29 8.72 -2.41
C LYS A 3 -7.85 8.50 -2.93
N PRO A 4 -6.82 9.14 -2.35
CA PRO A 4 -5.46 8.96 -2.81
C PRO A 4 -5.10 7.46 -2.72
N PRO A 5 -4.34 6.93 -3.68
CA PRO A 5 -3.98 5.51 -3.70
C PRO A 5 -3.34 5.15 -2.36
N LEU A 6 -3.97 4.20 -1.66
CA LEU A 6 -3.47 3.73 -0.38
C LEU A 6 -2.18 2.96 -0.62
N ALA A 7 -1.09 3.36 0.02
CA ALA A 7 0.12 2.56 0.07
C ALA A 7 -0.12 1.30 0.93
N CYS A 8 0.56 0.20 0.61
CA CYS A 8 0.51 -1.01 1.43
C CYS A 8 1.04 -0.73 2.86
N LEU A 9 0.63 -1.57 3.82
CA LEU A 9 1.02 -1.44 5.22
C LEU A 9 2.53 -1.45 5.40
N PHE A 10 3.25 -2.27 4.63
CA PHE A 10 4.71 -2.33 4.65
C PHE A 10 5.36 -1.01 4.24
N CYS A 11 4.95 -0.43 3.12
CA CYS A 11 5.48 0.84 2.64
C CYS A 11 5.09 2.00 3.56
N ARG A 12 3.90 1.96 4.18
CA ARG A 12 3.50 2.92 5.24
C ARG A 12 4.40 2.83 6.47
N GLY A 13 4.62 1.63 7.00
CA GLY A 13 5.44 1.42 8.20
C GLY A 13 6.90 1.84 8.00
N ARG A 14 7.45 1.55 6.81
CA ARG A 14 8.81 1.95 6.44
C ARG A 14 8.95 3.37 5.89
N LYS A 15 7.83 4.10 5.71
CA LYS A 15 7.80 5.43 5.09
C LYS A 15 8.53 5.48 3.74
N ILE A 16 8.36 4.45 2.92
CA ILE A 16 8.95 4.34 1.58
C ILE A 16 7.89 4.51 0.48
N ALA A 17 8.33 4.84 -0.73
CA ALA A 17 7.47 4.92 -1.89
C ALA A 17 6.82 3.57 -2.20
N CYS A 18 5.48 3.54 -2.26
CA CYS A 18 4.74 2.37 -2.72
C CYS A 18 4.50 2.49 -4.21
N GLY A 19 5.27 1.74 -5.01
CA GLY A 19 5.12 1.70 -6.46
C GLY A 19 3.88 0.91 -6.92
N PRO A 20 3.47 1.08 -8.19
CA PRO A 20 2.38 0.31 -8.79
C PRO A 20 2.70 -1.19 -8.79
N PRO A 21 1.67 -2.06 -8.72
CA PRO A 21 1.85 -3.50 -8.86
C PRO A 21 2.36 -3.86 -10.26
N MET A 22 3.10 -4.95 -10.38
CA MET A 22 3.55 -5.45 -11.67
C MET A 22 2.34 -5.88 -12.53
N PRO A 23 2.27 -5.47 -13.81
CA PRO A 23 1.20 -5.87 -14.70
C PRO A 23 1.32 -7.36 -15.02
N GLY A 24 0.52 -8.19 -14.35
CA GLY A 24 0.51 -9.65 -14.54
C GLY A 24 0.29 -10.44 -13.25
N SER A 25 0.49 -9.82 -12.08
CA SER A 25 0.23 -10.45 -10.79
C SER A 25 -1.25 -10.25 -10.41
N LYS A 26 -2.01 -11.34 -10.25
CA LYS A 26 -3.37 -11.29 -9.65
C LYS A 26 -3.33 -10.69 -8.25
N ASP A 27 -2.24 -10.93 -7.55
CA ASP A 27 -1.92 -10.28 -6.30
C ASP A 27 -1.50 -8.84 -6.60
N ARG A 28 -2.26 -7.87 -6.09
CA ARG A 28 -1.95 -6.43 -6.14
C ARG A 28 -0.73 -6.13 -5.27
N THR A 29 0.39 -6.82 -5.48
CA THR A 29 1.61 -6.75 -4.69
C THR A 29 2.49 -5.64 -5.25
N CYS A 30 2.89 -4.67 -4.43
CA CYS A 30 3.83 -3.65 -4.88
C CYS A 30 5.22 -4.27 -5.10
N ASN A 31 6.00 -3.69 -6.02
CA ASN A 31 7.36 -4.15 -6.34
C ASN A 31 8.26 -4.32 -5.08
N GLN A 32 8.07 -3.46 -4.07
CA GLN A 32 8.84 -3.52 -2.82
C GLN A 32 8.55 -4.78 -1.99
N CYS A 33 7.28 -5.16 -1.89
CA CYS A 33 6.88 -6.37 -1.18
C CYS A 33 7.26 -7.61 -2.00
N GLN A 34 7.08 -7.57 -3.32
CA GLN A 34 7.42 -8.67 -4.22
C GLN A 34 8.91 -9.01 -4.17
N ARG A 35 9.81 -8.01 -4.28
CA ARG A 35 11.26 -8.22 -4.21
C ARG A 35 11.74 -8.78 -2.87
N ARG A 36 10.98 -8.55 -1.81
CA ARG A 36 11.29 -9.03 -0.46
C ARG A 36 10.52 -10.29 -0.09
N SER A 37 9.69 -10.80 -1.01
CA SER A 37 8.76 -11.91 -0.76
C SER A 37 7.94 -11.72 0.53
N LEU A 38 7.53 -10.48 0.80
CA LEU A 38 6.72 -10.11 1.97
C LEU A 38 5.24 -9.98 1.60
N LYS A 39 4.37 -10.26 2.57
CA LYS A 39 2.92 -10.09 2.42
C LYS A 39 2.58 -8.63 2.12
N CYS A 40 2.08 -8.37 0.92
CA CYS A 40 1.65 -7.03 0.51
C CYS A 40 0.18 -6.80 0.84
N GLU A 41 -0.08 -6.29 2.04
CA GLU A 41 -1.44 -5.98 2.47
C GLU A 41 -1.76 -4.50 2.24
N TYR A 42 -2.79 -4.22 1.45
CA TYR A 42 -3.31 -2.88 1.25
C TYR A 42 -4.42 -2.62 2.26
N PRO A 43 -4.37 -1.51 3.03
CA PRO A 43 -5.49 -1.15 3.88
C PRO A 43 -6.71 -0.84 3.01
N LEU A 44 -7.86 -1.38 3.38
CA LEU A 44 -9.15 -1.10 2.72
C LEU A 44 -9.66 0.31 3.08
N GLU A 45 -9.30 0.80 4.26
CA GLU A 45 -9.74 2.09 4.79
C GLU A 45 -8.56 3.04 5.03
N SER A 46 -8.75 4.29 4.58
CA SER A 46 -7.84 5.39 4.94
C SER A 46 -8.26 5.97 6.27
N ARG A 47 -7.42 5.86 7.30
CA ARG A 47 -7.58 6.58 8.57
C ARG A 47 -6.96 7.99 8.55
N ARG A 48 -6.55 8.50 7.38
CA ARG A 48 -6.08 9.89 7.27
C ARG A 48 -7.25 10.83 7.63
N GLY A 49 -6.98 11.83 8.46
CA GLY A 49 -8.01 12.81 8.86
C GLY A 49 -8.96 12.36 9.96
N MET A 50 -8.90 11.10 10.44
CA MET A 50 -9.70 10.63 11.59
C MET A 50 -9.10 11.07 12.96
N ARG A 51 -8.45 12.23 13.05
CA ARG A 51 -8.07 12.76 14.37
C ARG A 51 -9.37 13.24 15.01
N LYS A 52 -9.95 12.43 15.90
CA LYS A 52 -11.03 12.89 16.78
C LYS A 52 -10.52 14.14 17.51
N LYS A 53 -11.28 15.21 17.40
CA LYS A 53 -11.08 16.42 18.19
C LYS A 53 -11.36 16.12 19.65
#